data_AF-A0A7K2SJR3-F1
#
_entry.id   AF-A0A7K2SJR3-F1
#
_cell.length_a   1.000
_cell.length_b   1.000
_cell.length_c   1.000
_cell.angle_alpha   90.00
_cell.angle_beta   90.00
_cell.angle_gamma   90.00
#
_symmetry.space_group_name_H-M   'P 1'
#
loop_
_entity.id
_entity.type
_entity.pdbx_description
1 polymer ?
#
loop_
_entity_poly.entity_id
_entity_poly.type
_entity_poly.pdbx_seq_one_letter_code
_entity_poly.pdbx_strand_id
1 'polypeptide(L)'
;MDAQRVLSKADEIEAARQAARKEAIGPLAAVLAERKRLEAALAETEAPYRKAYAKAEAADWSGAELGQLGAEAPEPPRRARGKQTGARRPAARAEVPSQAPVNA
;
A
#
# COMPACT_ATOMS: atom_id res chain seq x y z
N MET A 1 -11.79 -45.41 -17.77
CA MET A 1 -11.87 -44.24 -16.86
C MET A 1 -13.20 -43.56 -17.14
N ASP A 2 -14.11 -43.51 -16.16
CA ASP A 2 -15.42 -42.87 -16.32
C ASP A 2 -15.29 -41.34 -16.31
N ALA A 3 -15.70 -40.68 -17.39
CA ALA A 3 -15.66 -39.22 -17.52
C ALA A 3 -16.45 -38.52 -16.40
N GLN A 4 -17.56 -39.10 -15.95
CA GLN A 4 -18.37 -38.60 -14.84
C GLN A 4 -17.57 -38.51 -13.53
N ARG A 5 -16.74 -39.52 -13.24
CA ARG A 5 -15.91 -39.54 -12.02
C ARG A 5 -14.81 -38.50 -12.05
N VAL A 6 -14.31 -38.15 -13.24
CA VAL A 6 -13.27 -37.13 -13.41
C VAL A 6 -13.85 -35.74 -13.15
N LEU A 7 -15.05 -35.46 -13.66
CA LEU A 7 -15.73 -34.18 -13.44
C LEU A 7 -16.08 -33.99 -11.95
N SER A 8 -16.68 -34.98 -11.29
CA SER A 8 -17.00 -34.87 -9.85
C SER A 8 -15.77 -34.64 -8.98
N LYS A 9 -14.65 -35.29 -9.29
CA LYS A 9 -13.38 -35.05 -8.58
C LYS A 9 -12.82 -33.66 -8.82
N ALA A 10 -12.99 -33.09 -10.01
CA ALA A 10 -12.57 -31.73 -10.31
C ALA A 10 -13.36 -30.73 -9.47
N ASP A 11 -14.69 -30.89 -9.39
CA ASP A 11 -15.55 -30.04 -8.56
C ASP A 11 -15.19 -30.13 -7.07
N GLU A 12 -14.90 -31.33 -6.56
CA GLU A 12 -14.43 -31.54 -5.19
C GLU A 12 -13.11 -30.82 -4.90
N ILE A 13 -12.15 -30.87 -5.84
CA ILE A 13 -10.86 -30.16 -5.72
C ILE A 13 -11.07 -28.65 -5.71
N GLU A 14 -11.94 -28.13 -6.57
CA GLU A 14 -12.26 -26.71 -6.60
C GLU A 14 -12.95 -26.25 -5.30
N ALA A 15 -13.91 -27.03 -4.80
CA ALA A 15 -14.57 -26.76 -3.53
C ALA A 15 -13.58 -26.74 -2.36
N ALA A 16 -12.68 -27.72 -2.29
CA ALA A 16 -11.63 -27.77 -1.26
C ALA A 16 -10.68 -26.56 -1.33
N ARG A 17 -10.29 -26.12 -2.54
CA ARG A 17 -9.47 -24.91 -2.72
C ARG A 17 -10.19 -23.65 -2.24
N GLN A 18 -11.48 -23.51 -2.52
CA GLN A 18 -12.26 -22.36 -2.07
C GLN A 18 -12.47 -22.36 -0.55
N ALA A 19 -12.67 -23.54 0.06
CA ALA A 19 -12.74 -23.68 1.51
C ALA A 19 -11.42 -23.23 2.17
N ALA A 20 -10.28 -23.75 1.71
CA ALA A 20 -8.96 -23.36 2.22
C ALA A 20 -8.69 -21.84 2.07
N ARG A 21 -9.12 -21.22 0.96
CA ARG A 21 -9.00 -19.76 0.78
C ARG A 21 -9.83 -18.97 1.79
N LYS A 22 -11.07 -19.41 2.06
CA LYS A 22 -11.97 -18.77 3.04
C LYS A 22 -11.48 -18.96 4.48
N GLU A 23 -10.92 -20.12 4.80
CA GLU A 23 -10.34 -20.38 6.11
C GLU A 23 -9.10 -19.51 6.37
N ALA A 24 -8.26 -19.32 5.36
CA ALA A 24 -7.04 -18.53 5.49
C ALA A 24 -7.28 -17.01 5.61
N ILE A 25 -8.35 -16.48 5.00
CA ILE A 25 -8.55 -15.02 4.95
C ILE A 25 -8.98 -14.43 6.30
N GLY A 26 -9.74 -15.18 7.12
CA GLY A 26 -10.26 -14.71 8.40
C GLY A 26 -9.15 -14.27 9.37
N PRO A 27 -8.19 -15.15 9.71
CA PRO A 27 -7.06 -14.81 10.58
C PRO A 27 -6.19 -13.68 10.02
N LEU A 28 -5.94 -13.67 8.71
CA LEU A 28 -5.16 -12.62 8.06
C LEU A 28 -5.86 -11.26 8.15
N ALA A 29 -7.16 -11.20 7.92
CA ALA A 29 -7.95 -9.98 8.02
C ALA A 29 -7.94 -9.42 9.46
N ALA A 30 -8.03 -10.29 10.47
CA ALA A 30 -7.96 -9.89 11.87
C ALA A 30 -6.59 -9.27 12.22
N VAL A 31 -5.48 -9.92 11.82
CA VAL A 31 -4.13 -9.37 12.03
C VAL A 31 -3.94 -8.07 11.27
N LEU A 32 -4.47 -7.95 10.04
CA LEU A 32 -4.37 -6.73 9.25
C LEU A 32 -5.12 -5.57 9.90
N ALA A 33 -6.31 -5.82 10.45
CA ALA A 33 -7.08 -4.81 11.16
C ALA A 33 -6.32 -4.28 12.38
N GLU A 34 -5.74 -5.18 13.19
CA GLU A 34 -4.96 -4.77 14.36
C GLU A 34 -3.69 -4.00 13.96
N ARG A 35 -2.99 -4.45 12.91
CA ARG A 35 -1.85 -3.70 12.37
C ARG A 35 -2.23 -2.28 11.95
N LYS A 36 -3.37 -2.11 11.28
CA LYS A 36 -3.85 -0.79 10.86
C LYS A 36 -4.21 0.11 12.05
N ARG A 37 -4.79 -0.47 13.10
CA ARG A 37 -5.06 0.24 14.35
C ARG A 37 -3.76 0.70 15.02
N LEU A 38 -2.76 -0.17 15.12
CA LEU A 38 -1.46 0.16 15.73
C LEU A 38 -0.70 1.20 14.90
N GLU A 39 -0.72 1.09 13.57
CA GLU A 39 -0.15 2.11 12.67
C GLU A 39 -0.80 3.49 12.90
N ALA A 40 -2.12 3.55 13.09
CA ALA A 40 -2.81 4.79 13.40
C ALA A 40 -2.40 5.35 14.78
N ALA A 41 -2.35 4.51 15.81
CA ALA A 41 -1.92 4.92 17.15
C ALA A 41 -0.45 5.41 17.17
N LEU A 42 0.44 4.75 16.41
CA LEU A 42 1.81 5.21 16.22
C LEU A 42 1.84 6.59 15.56
N ALA A 43 1.08 6.79 14.48
CA ALA A 43 1.03 8.08 13.78
C ALA A 43 0.52 9.23 14.68
N GLU A 44 -0.45 8.95 15.56
CA GLU A 44 -0.98 9.94 16.52
C GLU A 44 0.07 10.38 17.54
N THR A 45 0.89 9.43 18.02
CA THR A 45 1.92 9.70 19.03
C THR A 45 3.22 10.25 18.46
N GLU A 46 3.44 10.11 17.15
CA GLU A 46 4.69 10.49 16.52
C GLU A 46 4.94 12.01 16.56
N ALA A 47 3.93 12.83 16.27
CA ALA A 47 4.06 14.29 16.32
C ALA A 47 4.41 14.85 17.72
N PRO A 48 3.72 14.47 18.81
CA PRO A 48 4.12 14.89 20.15
C PRO A 48 5.49 14.31 20.57
N TYR A 49 5.81 13.07 20.15
CA TYR A 49 7.14 12.49 20.39
C TYR A 49 8.26 13.32 19.78
N ARG A 50 8.17 13.70 18.49
CA ARG A 50 9.16 14.56 17.82
C ARG A 50 9.38 15.88 18.56
N LYS A 51 8.29 16.49 19.04
CA LYS A 51 8.35 17.75 19.81
C LYS A 51 9.05 17.56 21.14
N ALA A 52 8.76 16.47 21.86
CA ALA A 52 9.40 16.17 23.13
C ALA A 52 10.89 15.89 22.96
N TYR A 53 11.27 15.12 21.93
CA TYR A 53 12.67 14.85 21.59
C TYR A 53 13.43 16.15 21.29
N ALA A 54 12.90 17.00 20.40
CA ALA A 54 13.53 18.29 20.06
C ALA A 54 13.64 19.23 21.28
N LYS A 55 12.68 19.19 22.21
CA LYS A 55 12.76 19.96 23.46
C LYS A 55 13.88 19.45 24.37
N ALA A 56 14.12 18.14 24.41
CA ALA A 56 15.22 17.57 25.18
C ALA A 56 16.57 17.97 24.57
N GLU A 57 16.72 17.90 23.25
CA GLU A 57 17.92 18.39 22.56
C GLU A 57 18.16 19.89 22.82
N ALA A 58 17.10 20.71 22.82
CA ALA A 58 17.19 22.13 23.16
C ALA A 58 17.51 22.41 24.64
N ALA A 59 17.42 21.38 25.50
CA ALA A 59 17.82 21.41 26.90
C ALA A 59 19.17 20.72 27.12
N ASP A 60 20.01 20.67 26.07
CA ASP A 60 21.37 20.12 26.06
C ASP A 60 21.47 18.61 26.31
N TRP A 61 20.38 17.85 26.17
CA TRP A 61 20.46 16.38 26.14
C TRP A 61 21.01 15.92 24.80
N SER A 62 22.09 15.14 24.83
CA SER A 62 22.64 14.55 23.62
C SER A 62 21.76 13.39 23.13
N GLY A 63 21.78 13.14 21.81
CA GLY A 63 21.11 11.97 21.24
C GLY A 63 21.60 10.63 21.82
N ALA A 64 22.85 10.57 22.31
CA ALA A 64 23.37 9.38 22.98
C ALA A 64 22.71 9.14 24.36
N GLU A 65 22.52 10.20 25.14
CA GLU A 65 21.84 10.12 26.44
C GLU A 65 20.35 9.80 26.25
N LEU A 66 19.70 10.41 25.25
CA LEU A 66 18.33 10.08 24.88
C LEU A 66 18.21 8.63 24.41
N GLY A 67 19.17 8.14 23.62
CA GLY A 67 19.25 6.75 23.21
C GLY A 67 19.39 5.77 24.37
N GLN A 68 20.13 6.12 25.43
CA GLN A 68 20.23 5.31 26.65
C GLN A 68 18.89 5.21 27.39
N LEU A 69 18.01 6.21 27.25
CA LEU A 69 16.64 6.18 27.76
C LEU A 69 15.67 5.44 26.83
N GLY A 70 16.16 4.92 25.70
CA GLY A 70 15.34 4.24 24.67
C GLY A 70 14.64 5.20 23.73
N ALA A 71 14.99 6.50 23.72
CA ALA A 71 14.47 7.44 22.74
C ALA A 71 15.27 7.35 21.44
N GLU A 72 14.59 7.02 20.36
CA GLU A 72 15.18 6.99 19.02
C GLU A 72 15.04 8.35 18.34
N ALA A 73 16.09 8.74 17.60
CA ALA A 73 16.07 9.97 16.82
C ALA A 73 14.93 9.90 15.78
N PRO A 74 13.96 10.84 15.81
CA PRO A 74 12.83 10.78 14.92
C PRO A 74 13.25 10.97 13.45
N GLU A 75 12.66 10.19 12.54
CA GLU A 75 12.91 10.39 11.12
C GLU A 75 12.51 11.83 10.70
N PRO A 76 13.33 12.51 9.88
CA PRO A 76 13.00 13.82 9.36
C PRO A 76 11.69 13.74 8.57
N PRO A 77 10.81 14.76 8.66
CA PRO A 77 9.52 14.74 7.99
C PRO A 77 9.71 14.54 6.49
N ARG A 78 9.25 13.41 5.96
CA ARG A 78 9.25 13.16 4.51
C ARG A 78 8.34 14.19 3.88
N ARG A 79 8.94 15.17 3.18
CA ARG A 79 8.17 16.16 2.41
C ARG A 79 7.25 15.39 1.47
N ALA A 80 5.94 15.62 1.60
CA ALA A 80 4.96 15.03 0.71
C ALA A 80 5.35 15.39 -0.73
N ARG A 81 5.87 14.41 -1.48
CA ARG A 81 6.14 14.56 -2.91
C ARG A 81 4.79 14.83 -3.54
N GLY A 82 4.58 16.06 -3.98
CA GLY A 82 3.32 16.52 -4.54
C GLY A 82 2.80 15.51 -5.55
N LYS A 83 1.60 14.99 -5.30
CA LYS A 83 0.85 14.13 -6.21
C LYS A 83 0.49 14.97 -7.42
N GLN A 84 1.39 15.05 -8.40
CA GLN A 84 1.09 15.60 -9.71
C GLN A 84 0.12 14.64 -10.42
N THR A 85 -1.17 14.77 -10.13
CA THR A 85 -2.23 14.21 -10.97
C THR A 85 -2.23 14.99 -12.29
N GLY A 86 -1.39 14.56 -13.21
CA GLY A 86 -1.38 15.04 -14.59
C GLY A 86 -2.65 14.61 -15.29
N ALA A 87 -3.67 15.46 -15.26
CA ALA A 87 -4.78 15.43 -16.20
C ALA A 87 -4.25 15.86 -17.58
N ARG A 88 -3.63 14.94 -18.33
CA ARG A 88 -3.42 15.12 -19.77
C ARG A 88 -4.67 14.67 -20.52
N ARG A 89 -5.55 15.63 -20.74
CA ARG A 89 -6.67 15.60 -21.68
C ARG A 89 -6.09 15.42 -23.10
N PRO A 90 -6.48 14.40 -23.90
CA PRO A 90 -6.07 14.37 -25.30
C PRO A 90 -6.84 15.46 -26.05
N ALA A 91 -6.10 16.45 -26.56
CA ALA A 91 -6.63 17.42 -27.50
C ALA A 91 -6.88 16.72 -28.84
N ALA A 92 -8.13 16.73 -29.27
CA ALA A 92 -8.50 16.44 -30.65
C ALA A 92 -7.70 17.35 -31.58
N ARG A 93 -7.02 16.77 -32.57
CA ARG A 93 -6.45 17.52 -33.70
C ARG A 93 -7.07 17.00 -35.00
N ALA A 94 -7.54 17.99 -35.75
CA ALA A 94 -8.26 17.95 -37.00
C ALA A 94 -7.43 17.39 -38.18
N GLU A 95 -8.14 16.65 -39.05
CA GLU A 95 -8.22 16.82 -40.51
C GLU A 95 -6.97 16.64 -41.42
N VAL A 96 -6.97 15.49 -42.14
CA VAL A 96 -6.67 15.16 -43.57
C VAL A 96 -5.43 15.76 -44.29
N PRO A 97 -4.70 14.95 -45.10
CA PRO A 97 -4.81 15.14 -46.56
C PRO A 97 -4.87 13.85 -47.42
N SER A 98 -5.74 13.94 -48.43
CA SER A 98 -5.74 13.37 -49.79
C SER A 98 -4.63 12.37 -50.20
N GLN A 99 -5.04 11.16 -50.60
CA GLN A 99 -4.35 10.39 -51.65
C GLN A 99 -5.36 9.79 -52.63
N ALA A 100 -5.16 10.10 -53.92
CA ALA A 100 -5.94 9.63 -55.05
C ALA A 100 -5.58 8.18 -55.43
N PRO A 101 -6.51 7.36 -55.94
CA PRO A 101 -6.15 6.13 -56.63
C PRO A 101 -5.83 6.41 -58.10
N VAL A 102 -4.64 5.95 -58.49
CA VAL A 102 -4.14 5.82 -59.85
C VAL A 102 -4.95 4.79 -60.62
N ASN A 103 -5.33 5.12 -61.86
CA ASN A 103 -5.94 4.22 -62.83
C ASN A 103 -4.95 3.14 -63.28
N ALA A 104 -5.43 1.89 -63.37
CA ALA A 104 -4.95 0.85 -64.29
C ALA A 104 -6.15 -0.01 -64.69
#